data_AF-A0A2A4IZM6-F1
#
_entry.id   AF-A0A2A4IZM6-F1
#
_cell.length_a   1.000
_cell.length_b   1.000
_cell.length_c   1.000
_cell.angle_alpha   90.00
_cell.angle_beta   90.00
_cell.angle_gamma   90.00
#
_symmetry.space_group_name_H-M   'P 1'
#
loop_
_entity.id
_entity.type
_entity.pdbx_description
1 polymer ?
#
loop_
_entity_poly.entity_id
_entity_poly.type
_entity_poly.pdbx_seq_one_letter_code
_entity_poly.pdbx_strand_id
1 'polypeptide(L)'
;MVKYCIAVFSCCVLLCVGLSSAKTCPPNEDLVECANALCRSLECSQRGVLPPCPSVSECVKDCVCKFGYLRDENGVCVPREQCPEPTCEPNEQFSNCTQAVCRAKFCSEKDQPIPCPGIPEGSCLEGCVCKEGYFRDDNGHYNCIAESECVGK
;
A
#
# COMPACT_ATOMS: atom_id res chain seq x y z
N MET A 1 -5.87 8.32 -32.02
CA MET A 1 -4.69 7.92 -32.81
C MET A 1 -4.38 9.02 -33.79
N VAL A 2 -3.31 9.77 -33.59
CA VAL A 2 -2.93 10.84 -34.52
C VAL A 2 -1.84 10.28 -35.43
N LYS A 3 -2.12 10.18 -36.73
CA LYS A 3 -1.19 9.64 -37.74
C LYS A 3 -0.55 10.82 -38.46
N TYR A 4 0.77 10.97 -38.36
CA TYR A 4 1.53 11.92 -39.17
C TYR A 4 2.59 11.17 -39.96
N CYS A 5 2.68 11.46 -41.25
CA CYS A 5 3.66 10.87 -42.16
C CYS A 5 4.83 11.85 -42.32
N ILE A 6 6.04 11.45 -41.93
CA ILE A 6 7.24 12.24 -42.22
C ILE A 6 7.72 11.83 -43.62
N ALA A 7 7.66 12.76 -44.57
CA ALA A 7 8.21 12.56 -45.91
C ALA A 7 9.73 12.76 -45.84
N VAL A 8 10.49 11.67 -45.75
CA VAL A 8 11.94 11.74 -45.92
C VAL A 8 12.22 11.83 -47.43
N PHE A 9 12.68 13.00 -47.88
CA PHE A 9 13.02 13.28 -49.28
C PHE A 9 14.24 12.46 -49.71
N SER A 10 14.06 11.17 -50.01
CA SER A 10 14.76 10.40 -51.05
C SER A 10 14.33 8.94 -50.93
N CYS A 11 13.68 8.44 -51.99
CA CYS A 11 13.12 7.09 -52.13
C CYS A 11 11.89 6.80 -51.24
N CYS A 12 10.78 6.41 -51.87
CA CYS A 12 9.42 6.26 -51.35
C CYS A 12 9.27 5.29 -50.17
N VAL A 13 9.76 5.64 -48.98
CA VAL A 13 9.44 4.94 -47.73
C VAL A 13 8.64 5.88 -46.85
N LEU A 14 7.31 5.75 -46.92
CA LEU A 14 6.39 6.34 -45.94
C LEU A 14 6.51 5.55 -44.63
N LEU A 15 7.47 5.94 -43.78
CA LEU A 15 7.52 5.46 -42.40
C LEU A 15 6.39 6.12 -41.61
N CYS A 16 5.27 5.42 -41.48
CA CYS A 16 4.22 5.74 -40.53
C CYS A 16 4.75 5.46 -39.12
N VAL A 17 5.42 6.43 -38.49
CA VAL A 17 5.82 6.31 -37.09
C VAL A 17 4.58 6.52 -36.23
N GLY A 18 4.04 5.43 -35.67
CA GLY A 18 2.96 5.52 -34.70
C GLY A 18 3.49 6.10 -33.40
N LEU A 19 3.22 7.38 -33.13
CA LEU A 19 3.46 7.95 -31.81
C LEU A 19 2.42 7.34 -30.85
N SER A 20 2.76 6.25 -30.17
CA SER A 20 1.99 5.76 -29.03
C SER A 20 2.08 6.84 -27.95
N SER A 21 0.98 7.55 -27.69
CA SER A 21 0.90 8.46 -26.55
C SER A 21 1.15 7.64 -25.30
N ALA A 22 2.32 7.79 -24.68
CA ALA A 22 2.58 7.19 -23.38
C ALA A 22 1.50 7.70 -22.41
N LYS A 23 0.83 6.79 -21.69
CA LYS A 23 -0.12 7.16 -20.64
C LYS A 23 0.66 7.94 -19.59
N THR A 24 0.36 9.23 -19.45
CA THR A 24 0.96 10.10 -18.44
C THR A 24 0.07 10.11 -17.21
N CYS A 25 0.66 9.94 -16.04
CA CYS A 25 -0.05 10.06 -14.77
C CYS A 25 -0.05 11.50 -14.24
N PRO A 26 -1.04 11.88 -13.42
CA PRO A 26 -1.03 13.15 -12.69
C PRO A 26 0.21 13.29 -11.77
N PRO A 27 0.47 14.50 -11.25
CA PRO A 27 1.50 14.70 -10.22
C PRO A 27 1.28 13.76 -9.03
N ASN A 28 2.39 13.28 -8.45
CA ASN A 28 2.42 12.33 -7.32
C ASN A 28 1.76 10.98 -7.59
N GLU A 29 1.63 10.59 -8.85
CA GLU A 29 1.17 9.27 -9.27
C GLU A 29 2.22 8.57 -10.14
N ASP A 30 2.34 7.26 -9.98
CA ASP A 30 3.15 6.39 -10.82
C ASP A 30 2.24 5.46 -11.64
N LEU A 31 2.61 5.24 -12.90
CA LEU A 31 1.97 4.23 -13.73
C LEU A 31 2.48 2.85 -13.30
N VAL A 32 1.62 2.03 -12.73
CA VAL A 32 1.96 0.68 -12.26
C VAL A 32 1.30 -0.37 -13.13
N GLU A 33 1.97 -1.52 -13.31
CA GLU A 33 1.44 -2.61 -14.15
C GLU A 33 0.24 -3.34 -13.52
N CYS A 34 0.16 -3.34 -12.18
CA CYS A 34 -0.86 -4.07 -11.42
C CYS A 34 -1.38 -3.24 -10.24
N ALA A 35 -2.16 -2.21 -10.55
CA ALA A 35 -2.70 -1.26 -9.57
C ALA A 35 -3.61 -1.93 -8.51
N ASN A 36 -4.34 -2.97 -8.92
CA ASN A 36 -5.27 -3.72 -8.08
C ASN A 36 -4.61 -4.78 -7.18
N ALA A 37 -3.29 -5.00 -7.26
CA ALA A 37 -2.54 -5.94 -6.42
C ALA A 37 -1.84 -5.27 -5.22
N LEU A 38 -1.94 -3.94 -5.07
CA LEU A 38 -1.18 -3.22 -4.06
C LEU A 38 -1.70 -3.52 -2.66
N CYS A 39 -0.80 -3.99 -1.78
CA CYS A 39 -1.11 -4.26 -0.38
C CYS A 39 -0.77 -3.07 0.53
N ARG A 40 -1.52 -1.97 0.36
CA ARG A 40 -1.46 -0.77 1.21
C ARG A 40 -2.70 0.09 1.00
N SER A 41 -2.94 1.03 1.92
CA SER A 41 -3.94 2.08 1.71
C SER A 41 -3.58 2.95 0.50
N LEU A 42 -4.59 3.27 -0.31
CA LEU A 42 -4.47 4.17 -1.46
C LEU A 42 -5.26 5.47 -1.26
N GLU A 43 -6.22 5.48 -0.34
CA GLU A 43 -7.12 6.60 -0.07
C GLU A 43 -6.86 7.17 1.34
N CYS A 44 -7.00 8.49 1.51
CA CYS A 44 -6.85 9.16 2.80
C CYS A 44 -7.83 8.63 3.85
N SER A 45 -9.05 8.26 3.43
CA SER A 45 -10.09 7.68 4.30
C SER A 45 -9.70 6.32 4.88
N GLN A 46 -8.64 5.69 4.35
CA GLN A 46 -8.13 4.39 4.78
C GLN A 46 -6.76 4.49 5.45
N ARG A 47 -6.28 5.70 5.79
CA ARG A 47 -4.98 5.88 6.44
C ARG A 47 -4.97 5.17 7.80
N GLY A 48 -3.92 4.38 8.05
CA GLY A 48 -3.77 3.59 9.28
C GLY A 48 -4.65 2.35 9.37
N VAL A 49 -5.46 2.07 8.35
CA VAL A 49 -6.12 0.78 8.18
C VAL A 49 -5.26 -0.04 7.22
N LEU A 50 -4.79 -1.22 7.65
CA LEU A 50 -4.08 -2.13 6.74
C LEU A 50 -5.11 -3.07 6.10
N PRO A 51 -5.50 -2.87 4.82
CA PRO A 51 -6.44 -3.76 4.18
C PRO A 51 -5.82 -5.15 3.96
N PRO A 52 -6.64 -6.22 3.88
CA PRO A 52 -6.16 -7.51 3.41
C PRO A 52 -5.48 -7.36 2.06
N CYS A 53 -4.31 -7.98 1.89
CA CYS A 53 -3.62 -7.94 0.60
C CYS A 53 -4.51 -8.58 -0.48
N PRO A 54 -4.83 -7.86 -1.57
CA PRO A 54 -5.66 -8.40 -2.62
C PRO A 54 -4.94 -9.53 -3.36
N SER A 55 -5.65 -10.63 -3.60
CA SER A 55 -5.19 -11.72 -4.48
C SER A 55 -5.88 -11.55 -5.83
N VAL A 56 -5.12 -11.13 -6.86
CA VAL A 56 -5.66 -10.83 -8.18
C VAL A 56 -5.07 -11.74 -9.25
N SER A 57 -5.93 -12.27 -10.13
CA SER A 57 -5.53 -13.08 -11.28
C SER A 57 -5.25 -12.24 -12.54
N GLU A 58 -5.86 -11.06 -12.63
CA GLU A 58 -5.70 -10.14 -13.75
C GLU A 58 -5.26 -8.77 -13.23
N CYS A 59 -4.20 -8.24 -13.86
CA CYS A 59 -3.61 -6.97 -13.48
C CYS A 59 -4.22 -5.81 -14.28
N VAL A 60 -4.58 -4.75 -13.56
CA VAL A 60 -5.03 -3.50 -14.15
C VAL A 60 -3.88 -2.51 -14.16
N LYS A 61 -3.43 -2.12 -15.36
CA LYS A 61 -2.39 -1.10 -15.54
C LYS A 61 -2.97 0.30 -15.37
N ASP A 62 -2.65 0.95 -14.26
CA ASP A 62 -3.20 2.26 -13.94
C ASP A 62 -2.24 3.18 -13.17
N CYS A 63 -2.62 4.45 -13.09
CA CYS A 63 -1.96 5.44 -12.26
C CYS A 63 -2.41 5.27 -10.81
N VAL A 64 -1.44 5.18 -9.91
CA VAL A 64 -1.69 5.08 -8.47
C VAL A 64 -0.82 6.12 -7.77
N CYS A 65 -1.31 6.69 -6.66
CA CYS A 65 -0.50 7.56 -5.81
C CYS A 65 0.85 6.88 -5.51
N LYS A 66 1.94 7.65 -5.56
CA LYS A 66 3.28 7.18 -5.18
C LYS A 66 3.27 6.60 -3.77
N PHE A 67 4.27 5.77 -3.45
CA PHE A 67 4.44 5.32 -2.08
C PHE A 67 4.62 6.53 -1.14
N GLY A 68 3.95 6.53 0.01
CA GLY A 68 3.90 7.68 0.92
C GLY A 68 2.82 8.72 0.61
N TYR A 69 2.11 8.56 -0.51
CA TYR A 69 0.99 9.41 -0.90
C TYR A 69 -0.33 8.63 -0.87
N LEU A 70 -1.40 9.33 -0.52
CA LEU A 70 -2.77 8.83 -0.51
C LEU A 70 -3.67 9.80 -1.26
N ARG A 71 -4.71 9.28 -1.91
CA ARG A 71 -5.67 10.07 -2.66
C ARG A 71 -6.66 10.71 -1.68
N ASP A 72 -6.83 12.02 -1.79
CA ASP A 72 -7.80 12.78 -1.00
C ASP A 72 -9.21 12.71 -1.61
N GLU A 73 -10.19 13.31 -0.94
CA GLU A 73 -11.58 13.35 -1.40
C GLU A 73 -11.77 14.13 -2.71
N ASN A 74 -10.81 14.96 -3.11
CA ASN A 74 -10.80 15.68 -4.38
C ASN A 74 -10.17 14.85 -5.51
N GLY A 75 -9.70 13.65 -5.22
CA GLY A 75 -9.04 12.77 -6.17
C GLY A 75 -7.55 13.09 -6.38
N VAL A 76 -6.92 13.89 -5.52
CA VAL A 76 -5.52 14.31 -5.64
C VAL A 76 -4.63 13.50 -4.69
N CYS A 77 -3.49 13.03 -5.17
CA CYS A 77 -2.51 12.36 -4.32
C CYS A 77 -1.70 13.36 -3.49
N VAL A 78 -1.94 13.35 -2.17
CA VAL A 78 -1.26 14.19 -1.17
C VAL A 78 -0.35 13.33 -0.29
N PRO A 79 0.72 13.90 0.31
CA PRO A 79 1.49 13.22 1.34
C PRO A 79 0.55 12.68 2.42
N ARG A 80 0.74 11.43 2.84
CA ARG A 80 -0.15 10.76 3.81
C ARG A 80 -0.33 11.56 5.11
N GLU A 81 0.68 12.31 5.52
CA GLU A 81 0.67 13.19 6.69
C GLU A 81 -0.34 14.36 6.57
N GLN A 82 -0.84 14.65 5.37
CA GLN A 82 -1.90 15.64 5.14
C GLN A 82 -3.31 15.04 5.21
N CYS A 83 -3.43 13.71 5.23
CA CYS A 83 -4.72 13.04 5.47
C CYS A 83 -5.10 13.12 6.95
N PRO A 84 -6.39 12.90 7.30
CA PRO A 84 -6.82 12.81 8.69
C PRO A 84 -5.96 11.86 9.53
N GLU A 85 -5.78 12.22 10.79
CA GLU A 85 -5.04 11.39 11.74
C GLU A 85 -5.74 10.03 11.92
N PRO A 86 -5.01 8.91 11.85
CA PRO A 86 -5.59 7.60 12.01
C PRO A 86 -6.16 7.38 13.41
N THR A 87 -7.33 6.77 13.46
CA THR A 87 -7.92 6.27 14.71
C THR A 87 -7.70 4.77 14.81
N CYS A 88 -7.15 4.32 15.94
CA CYS A 88 -6.99 2.90 16.22
C CYS A 88 -8.02 2.42 17.24
N GLU A 89 -8.34 1.13 17.18
CA GLU A 89 -9.28 0.51 18.11
C GLU A 89 -8.71 0.44 19.54
N PRO A 90 -9.54 0.16 20.56
CA PRO A 90 -9.04 -0.08 21.91
C PRO A 90 -7.91 -1.13 21.93
N ASN A 91 -6.92 -0.89 22.78
CA ASN A 91 -5.70 -1.71 22.89
C ASN A 91 -4.81 -1.74 21.64
N GLU A 92 -5.03 -0.85 20.69
CA GLU A 92 -4.14 -0.61 19.55
C GLU A 92 -3.39 0.71 19.67
N GLN A 93 -2.28 0.80 18.96
CA GLN A 93 -1.52 2.01 18.74
C GLN A 93 -1.20 2.17 17.27
N PHE A 94 -1.19 3.41 16.80
CA PHE A 94 -0.75 3.70 15.45
C PHE A 94 0.75 3.44 15.31
N SER A 95 1.13 2.80 14.21
CA SER A 95 2.52 2.64 13.80
C SER A 95 2.72 3.24 12.42
N ASN A 96 3.76 4.06 12.29
CA ASN A 96 4.20 4.60 11.00
C ASN A 96 4.90 3.54 10.13
N CYS A 97 5.23 2.38 10.70
CA CYS A 97 5.89 1.26 10.05
C CYS A 97 5.54 -0.06 10.76
N THR A 98 4.40 -0.65 10.42
CA THR A 98 3.89 -1.88 11.07
C THR A 98 4.84 -3.07 10.93
N GLN A 99 5.63 -3.13 9.85
CA GLN A 99 6.62 -4.18 9.66
C GLN A 99 7.78 -4.08 10.66
N ALA A 100 8.04 -2.89 11.23
CA ALA A 100 9.12 -2.68 12.20
C ALA A 100 8.78 -3.21 13.60
N VAL A 101 7.51 -3.56 13.84
CA VAL A 101 7.07 -4.18 15.09
C VAL A 101 7.55 -5.63 15.10
N CYS A 102 8.68 -5.86 15.76
CA CYS A 102 9.33 -7.16 15.87
C CYS A 102 9.16 -7.78 17.26
N ARG A 103 7.92 -8.13 17.55
CA ARG A 103 7.50 -8.90 18.72
C ARG A 103 6.28 -9.74 18.32
N ALA A 104 5.83 -10.62 19.20
CA ALA A 104 4.58 -11.34 19.00
C ALA A 104 3.43 -10.34 18.75
N LYS A 105 2.69 -10.59 17.67
CA LYS A 105 1.51 -9.84 17.23
C LYS A 105 0.24 -10.65 17.42
N PHE A 106 0.35 -11.97 17.35
CA PHE A 106 -0.73 -12.94 17.51
C PHE A 106 -0.50 -13.82 18.75
N CYS A 107 -1.57 -14.34 19.33
CA CYS A 107 -1.47 -15.26 20.47
C CYS A 107 -0.65 -16.52 20.14
N SER A 108 -0.80 -17.05 18.92
CA SER A 108 0.00 -18.17 18.40
C SER A 108 1.53 -17.93 18.35
N GLU A 109 1.95 -16.67 18.33
CA GLU A 109 3.37 -16.26 18.33
C GLU A 109 3.94 -16.05 19.74
N LYS A 110 3.12 -16.16 20.79
CA LYS A 110 3.56 -16.00 22.17
C LYS A 110 4.75 -16.90 22.47
N ASP A 111 5.76 -16.37 23.18
CA ASP A 111 7.02 -17.05 23.51
C ASP A 111 7.89 -17.48 22.31
N GLN A 112 7.53 -17.13 21.07
CA GLN A 112 8.36 -17.42 19.90
C GLN A 112 9.41 -16.32 19.70
N PRO A 113 10.64 -16.65 19.28
CA PRO A 113 11.61 -15.66 18.85
C PRO A 113 11.18 -15.03 17.52
N ILE A 114 10.80 -13.74 17.54
CA ILE A 114 10.41 -12.99 16.33
C ILE A 114 11.60 -12.14 15.86
N PRO A 115 12.19 -12.44 14.69
CA PRO A 115 13.28 -11.62 14.15
C PRO A 115 12.77 -10.26 13.67
N CYS A 116 13.59 -9.23 13.84
CA CYS A 116 13.29 -7.90 13.28
C CYS A 116 13.69 -7.83 11.81
N PRO A 117 12.76 -7.50 10.88
CA PRO A 117 13.10 -7.37 9.47
C PRO A 117 13.85 -6.07 9.21
N GLY A 118 14.78 -6.10 8.24
CA GLY A 118 15.31 -4.87 7.64
C GLY A 118 14.29 -4.30 6.66
N ILE A 119 13.83 -3.08 6.90
CA ILE A 119 12.77 -2.45 6.09
C ILE A 119 13.42 -1.39 5.20
N PRO A 120 13.31 -1.51 3.87
CA PRO A 120 13.80 -0.49 2.96
C PRO A 120 13.17 0.88 3.23
N GLU A 121 13.98 1.94 3.09
CA GLU A 121 13.49 3.31 3.19
C GLU A 121 12.34 3.53 2.21
N GLY A 122 11.26 4.18 2.68
CA GLY A 122 10.08 4.40 1.85
C GLY A 122 9.26 3.15 1.53
N SER A 123 9.37 2.07 2.31
CA SER A 123 8.51 0.86 2.18
C SER A 123 7.68 0.53 3.42
N CYS A 124 7.69 1.43 4.41
CA CYS A 124 6.92 1.30 5.64
C CYS A 124 5.41 1.41 5.38
N LEU A 125 4.67 0.39 5.81
CA LEU A 125 3.22 0.36 5.80
C LEU A 125 2.71 0.93 7.12
N GLU A 126 1.91 1.99 7.03
CA GLU A 126 1.17 2.55 8.16
C GLU A 126 0.04 1.61 8.56
N GLY A 127 -0.25 1.56 9.86
CA GLY A 127 -1.34 0.75 10.37
C GLY A 127 -1.41 0.74 11.88
N CYS A 128 -2.58 0.40 12.40
CA CYS A 128 -2.75 0.09 13.80
C CYS A 128 -2.19 -1.30 14.12
N VAL A 129 -1.45 -1.38 15.22
CA VAL A 129 -0.92 -2.63 15.79
C VAL A 129 -1.39 -2.73 17.24
N CYS A 130 -1.51 -3.95 17.78
CA CYS A 130 -1.79 -4.07 19.22
C CYS A 130 -0.72 -3.33 20.01
N LYS A 131 -1.05 -2.74 21.17
CA LYS A 131 -0.09 -2.20 22.12
C LYS A 131 0.83 -3.30 22.65
N GLU A 132 1.96 -2.92 23.24
CA GLU A 132 2.83 -3.88 23.92
C GLU A 132 2.06 -4.57 25.07
N GLY A 133 2.23 -5.88 25.21
CA GLY A 133 1.44 -6.72 26.14
C GLY A 133 0.04 -7.13 25.64
N TYR A 134 -0.33 -6.74 24.42
CA TYR A 134 -1.57 -7.15 23.76
C TYR A 134 -1.28 -7.86 22.44
N PHE A 135 -2.02 -8.94 22.18
CA PHE A 135 -1.93 -9.74 20.95
C PHE A 135 -3.31 -9.88 20.31
N ARG A 136 -3.33 -10.09 18.99
CA ARG A 136 -4.55 -10.46 18.27
C ARG A 136 -4.92 -11.89 18.63
N ASP A 137 -6.21 -12.11 18.89
CA ASP A 137 -6.77 -13.46 18.98
C ASP A 137 -6.63 -14.18 17.63
N ASP A 138 -6.29 -15.46 17.68
CA ASP A 138 -6.18 -16.32 16.50
C ASP A 138 -7.57 -16.68 15.92
N ASN A 139 -8.65 -16.57 16.72
CA ASN A 139 -10.03 -16.89 16.31
C ASN A 139 -10.85 -15.68 15.84
N GLY A 140 -10.30 -14.47 15.93
CA GLY A 140 -10.98 -13.23 15.59
C GLY A 140 -9.97 -12.11 15.38
N HIS A 141 -9.53 -11.92 14.13
CA HIS A 141 -8.37 -11.12 13.73
C HIS A 141 -8.44 -9.60 14.07
N TYR A 142 -9.52 -9.14 14.71
CA TYR A 142 -9.83 -7.72 14.86
C TYR A 142 -9.64 -7.18 16.27
N ASN A 143 -9.52 -8.03 17.30
CA ASN A 143 -9.45 -7.58 18.68
C ASN A 143 -8.08 -7.86 19.32
N CYS A 144 -7.49 -6.83 19.91
CA CYS A 144 -6.29 -6.93 20.72
C CYS A 144 -6.67 -7.26 22.18
N ILE A 145 -6.36 -8.49 22.59
CA ILE A 145 -6.57 -8.99 23.95
C ILE A 145 -5.25 -9.00 24.71
N ALA A 146 -5.30 -8.96 26.05
CA ALA A 146 -4.07 -9.02 26.84
C ALA A 146 -3.36 -10.36 26.61
N GLU A 147 -2.03 -10.37 26.62
CA GLU A 147 -1.22 -11.59 26.46
C GLU A 147 -1.57 -12.70 27.49
N SER A 148 -2.05 -12.31 28.68
CA SER A 148 -2.52 -13.24 29.71
C SER A 148 -3.83 -13.94 29.35
N GLU A 149 -4.59 -13.40 28.41
CA GLU A 149 -5.88 -13.93 27.94
C GLU A 149 -5.75 -14.84 26.72
N CYS A 150 -4.55 -14.95 26.11
CA CYS A 150 -4.30 -15.90 25.04
C CYS A 150 -4.52 -17.35 25.53
N VAL A 151 -5.49 -18.04 24.95
CA VAL A 151 -5.85 -19.42 25.30
C VAL A 151 -5.13 -20.40 24.36
N GLY A 152 -4.28 -21.26 24.92
CA GLY A 152 -3.71 -22.40 24.21
C GLY A 152 -2.31 -22.20 23.63
N LYS A 153 -1.51 -23.27 23.77
CA LYS A 153 -0.54 -23.74 22.78
C LYS A 153 -0.93 -25.17 22.43
#